data_AF-A4VCV8-F1
#
_entry.id   AF-A4VCV8-F1
#
_cell.length_a   1.000
_cell.length_b   1.000
_cell.length_c   1.000
_cell.angle_alpha   90.00
_cell.angle_beta   90.00
_cell.angle_gamma   90.00
#
_symmetry.space_group_name_H-M   'P 1'
#
loop_
_entity.id
_entity.type
_entity.pdbx_description
1 polymer ?
#
loop_
_entity_poly.entity_id
_entity_poly.type
_entity_poly.pdbx_seq_one_letter_code
_entity_poly.pdbx_strand_id
1 'polypeptide(L)'
;MISKKSFKVNLPFHNILAITITICTLLDLTNCQTCQLTGLSPSTPNIPLQYCTMYQTNACCNSLQDQQIKALAQGYFSSRCQGRYPSLKQYFCFGCSPDQPKYTSTNAQGKKVLKVCSNFFSSKVWGAPLNEKTVKYDPCGLQITLNGQQQIVTASTQYPSAQDFVNSNQPIFLSDFLIEFDDKNCLIGSILKINWFNTFGGLAIYFLISILFI
;
A
#
# COMPACT_ATOMS: atom_id res chain seq x y z
N MET A 1 8.15 48.87 15.86
CA MET A 1 6.89 48.98 16.64
C MET A 1 5.72 48.89 15.68
N ILE A 2 5.09 47.71 15.58
CA ILE A 2 3.99 47.46 14.64
C ILE A 2 2.67 47.63 15.40
N SER A 3 1.87 48.60 14.95
CA SER A 3 0.59 48.99 15.52
C SER A 3 -0.46 47.90 15.29
N LYS A 4 -1.00 47.33 16.38
CA LYS A 4 -2.12 46.38 16.34
C LYS A 4 -3.43 47.17 16.17
N LYS A 5 -4.06 47.07 15.00
CA LYS A 5 -5.46 47.51 14.82
C LYS A 5 -6.39 46.39 15.31
N SER A 6 -7.16 46.68 16.36
CA SER A 6 -8.22 45.80 16.86
C SER A 6 -9.43 45.87 15.93
N PHE A 7 -9.81 44.73 15.35
CA PHE A 7 -11.04 44.56 14.59
C PHE A 7 -12.15 44.10 15.55
N LYS A 8 -13.14 44.96 15.83
CA LYS A 8 -14.34 44.60 16.58
C LYS A 8 -15.40 44.11 15.60
N VAL A 9 -15.72 42.83 15.66
CA VAL A 9 -16.90 42.25 15.00
C VAL A 9 -18.08 42.38 15.95
N ASN A 10 -19.12 43.10 15.53
CA ASN A 10 -20.37 43.24 16.25
C ASN A 10 -21.38 42.28 15.58
N LEU A 11 -21.79 41.22 16.26
CA LEU A 11 -22.79 40.25 15.77
C LEU A 11 -24.06 40.38 16.61
N PRO A 12 -25.25 40.57 16.01
CA PRO A 12 -26.49 40.60 16.75
C PRO A 12 -26.84 39.22 17.30
N PHE A 13 -27.06 39.18 18.60
CA PHE A 13 -27.65 38.06 19.33
C PHE A 13 -29.09 37.86 18.88
N HIS A 14 -29.36 36.79 18.13
CA HIS A 14 -30.57 35.95 18.22
C HIS A 14 -30.57 34.96 17.06
N ASN A 15 -30.15 33.72 17.36
CA ASN A 15 -30.57 32.43 16.79
C ASN A 15 -29.46 31.42 17.08
N ILE A 16 -29.57 30.76 18.24
CA ILE A 16 -28.73 29.62 18.61
C ILE A 16 -29.30 28.41 17.85
N LEU A 17 -28.84 28.23 16.61
CA LEU A 17 -28.92 26.95 15.92
C LEU A 17 -27.53 26.32 16.01
N ALA A 18 -27.47 25.12 16.56
CA ALA A 18 -26.25 24.36 16.75
C ALA A 18 -25.54 24.13 15.41
N ILE A 19 -24.56 24.97 15.13
CA ILE A 19 -23.62 24.80 14.04
C ILE A 19 -22.35 24.23 14.67
N THR A 20 -22.34 22.92 14.93
CA THR A 20 -21.10 22.16 15.07
C THR A 20 -20.49 22.01 13.69
N ILE A 21 -19.95 23.12 13.15
CA ILE A 21 -19.10 23.10 11.97
C ILE A 21 -17.90 22.22 12.29
N THR A 22 -17.86 21.10 11.59
CA THR A 22 -16.68 20.28 11.33
C THR A 22 -15.51 21.19 10.97
N ILE A 23 -14.56 21.33 11.88
CA ILE A 23 -13.35 22.16 11.76
C ILE A 23 -12.36 21.48 10.79
N CYS A 24 -12.72 21.41 9.51
CA CYS A 24 -11.81 20.98 8.46
C CYS A 24 -11.93 21.79 7.16
N THR A 25 -12.81 22.80 7.09
CA THR A 25 -13.17 23.42 5.79
C THR A 25 -12.61 24.81 5.52
N LEU A 26 -11.76 25.41 6.37
CA LEU A 26 -11.37 26.82 6.19
C LEU A 26 -9.88 27.16 6.35
N LEU A 27 -8.99 26.17 6.33
CA LEU A 27 -7.55 26.41 6.21
C LEU A 27 -7.00 25.45 5.15
N ASP A 28 -6.24 25.96 4.19
CA ASP A 28 -5.58 25.24 3.10
C ASP A 28 -5.00 23.86 3.53
N LEU A 29 -5.79 22.79 3.39
CA LEU A 29 -5.38 21.40 3.61
C LEU A 29 -5.55 20.63 2.29
N THR A 30 -4.69 20.94 1.33
CA THR A 30 -4.52 20.12 0.12
C THR A 30 -3.87 18.75 0.39
N ASN A 31 -3.77 18.27 1.65
CA ASN A 31 -3.08 17.00 1.92
C ASN A 31 -3.46 16.22 3.18
N CYS A 32 -4.68 16.35 3.71
CA CYS A 32 -5.21 15.31 4.60
C CYS A 32 -5.66 14.09 3.78
N GLN A 33 -4.74 13.42 3.08
CA GLN A 33 -5.05 12.18 2.37
C GLN A 33 -5.40 11.10 3.40
N THR A 34 -6.70 10.86 3.60
CA THR A 34 -7.16 9.72 4.40
C THR A 34 -6.76 8.42 3.72
N CYS A 35 -6.18 7.53 4.50
CA CYS A 35 -5.82 6.19 4.09
C CYS A 35 -7.07 5.38 3.78
N GLN A 36 -7.39 5.19 2.49
CA GLN A 36 -8.59 4.47 2.05
C GLN A 36 -8.70 3.03 2.58
N LEU A 37 -7.57 2.32 2.70
CA LEU A 37 -7.52 0.94 3.20
C LEU A 37 -7.74 0.80 4.72
N THR A 38 -7.38 1.81 5.51
CA THR A 38 -7.37 1.70 6.98
C THR A 38 -8.25 2.73 7.70
N GLY A 39 -8.72 3.75 6.98
CA GLY A 39 -9.46 4.90 7.52
C GLY A 39 -8.61 5.88 8.33
N LEU A 40 -7.31 5.65 8.48
CA LEU A 40 -6.41 6.49 9.29
C LEU A 40 -5.80 7.63 8.47
N SER A 41 -5.16 8.57 9.15
CA SER A 41 -4.28 9.54 8.48
C SER A 41 -2.83 9.02 8.49
N PRO A 42 -2.08 9.17 7.38
CA PRO A 42 -0.67 8.81 7.35
C PRO A 42 0.08 9.57 8.44
N SER A 43 0.78 8.83 9.30
CA SER A 43 1.55 9.41 10.40
C SER A 43 2.67 8.47 10.84
N THR A 44 3.64 9.01 11.56
CA THR A 44 4.62 8.17 12.26
C THR A 44 3.91 7.42 13.40
N PRO A 45 3.94 6.08 13.43
CA PRO A 45 3.29 5.32 14.48
C PRO A 45 3.90 5.59 15.85
N ASN A 46 3.06 5.89 16.85
CA ASN A 46 3.49 6.12 18.25
C ASN A 46 4.17 4.89 18.87
N ILE A 47 3.74 3.70 18.44
CA ILE A 47 4.36 2.42 18.80
C ILE A 47 5.01 1.88 17.51
N PRO A 48 6.29 1.44 17.57
CA PRO A 48 6.98 0.91 16.39
C PRO A 48 6.24 -0.25 15.73
N LEU A 49 6.17 -0.24 14.40
CA LEU A 49 5.74 -1.36 13.59
C LEU A 49 6.80 -2.45 13.65
N GLN A 50 6.40 -3.71 13.78
CA GLN A 50 7.31 -4.85 13.85
C GLN A 50 7.40 -5.59 12.52
N TYR A 51 6.33 -5.61 11.74
CA TYR A 51 6.29 -6.33 10.46
C TYR A 51 6.51 -5.38 9.30
N CYS A 52 5.64 -4.39 9.12
CA CYS A 52 5.68 -3.39 8.04
C CYS A 52 6.63 -2.22 8.34
N THR A 53 7.81 -2.51 8.89
CA THR A 53 8.84 -1.54 9.30
C THR A 53 9.29 -0.59 8.19
N MET A 54 9.10 -0.97 6.92
CA MET A 54 9.38 -0.12 5.76
C MET A 54 8.54 1.16 5.70
N TYR A 55 7.45 1.25 6.48
CA TYR A 55 6.60 2.42 6.58
C TYR A 55 6.71 3.11 7.94
N GLN A 56 7.70 2.77 8.77
CA GLN A 56 7.83 3.27 10.15
C GLN A 56 7.82 4.80 10.27
N THR A 57 8.34 5.52 9.27
CA THR A 57 8.42 6.99 9.31
C THR A 57 7.10 7.66 8.90
N ASN A 58 6.28 6.97 8.10
CA ASN A 58 4.98 7.46 7.64
C ASN A 58 4.13 6.27 7.18
N ALA A 59 3.17 5.86 8.01
CA ALA A 59 2.33 4.70 7.77
C ALA A 59 0.84 5.05 7.78
N CYS A 60 0.09 4.36 6.93
CA CYS A 60 -1.36 4.30 6.97
C CYS A 60 -1.91 3.35 8.04
N CYS A 61 -1.05 2.59 8.72
CA CYS A 61 -1.46 1.61 9.73
C CYS A 61 -0.84 1.92 11.10
N ASN A 62 -1.55 1.52 12.15
CA ASN A 62 -1.01 1.54 13.51
C ASN A 62 -0.37 0.19 13.89
N SER A 63 0.22 0.11 15.08
CA SER A 63 0.89 -1.11 15.55
C SER A 63 -0.05 -2.31 15.73
N LEU A 64 -1.32 -2.09 16.07
CA LEU A 64 -2.31 -3.17 16.19
C LEU A 64 -2.62 -3.77 14.80
N GLN A 65 -2.83 -2.92 13.80
CA GLN A 65 -3.05 -3.35 12.42
C GLN A 65 -1.83 -4.05 11.83
N ASP A 66 -0.61 -3.59 12.16
CA ASP A 66 0.63 -4.27 11.80
C ASP A 66 0.74 -5.67 12.41
N GLN A 67 0.34 -5.84 13.67
CA GLN A 67 0.29 -7.16 14.32
C GLN A 67 -0.73 -8.09 13.65
N GLN A 68 -1.89 -7.57 13.25
CA GLN A 68 -2.90 -8.33 12.51
C GLN A 68 -2.37 -8.78 11.14
N ILE A 69 -1.70 -7.89 10.40
CA ILE A 69 -1.04 -8.22 9.13
C ILE A 69 0.02 -9.29 9.34
N LYS A 70 0.85 -9.14 10.37
CA LYS A 70 1.90 -10.10 10.73
C LYS A 70 1.31 -11.48 11.01
N ALA A 71 0.28 -11.56 11.85
CA ALA A 71 -0.36 -12.82 12.23
C ALA A 71 -0.92 -13.55 11.01
N LEU A 72 -1.62 -12.82 10.13
CA LEU A 72 -2.14 -13.39 8.89
C LEU A 72 -1.00 -13.85 7.96
N ALA A 73 -0.02 -12.98 7.69
CA ALA A 73 1.07 -13.28 6.77
C ALA A 73 1.96 -14.45 7.26
N GLN A 74 2.18 -14.55 8.57
CA GLN A 74 2.91 -15.66 9.19
C GLN A 74 2.10 -16.96 9.22
N GLY A 75 0.77 -16.88 9.19
CA GLY A 75 -0.12 -18.04 9.12
C GLY A 75 -0.13 -18.75 7.76
N TYR A 76 0.39 -18.13 6.70
CA TYR A 76 0.48 -18.76 5.37
C TYR A 76 1.62 -19.76 5.21
N PHE A 77 2.65 -19.68 6.06
CA PHE A 77 3.85 -20.50 5.91
C PHE A 77 4.22 -21.13 7.24
N SER A 78 4.82 -22.33 7.18
CA SER A 78 5.47 -22.90 8.34
C SER A 78 6.53 -21.95 8.91
N SER A 79 6.81 -22.05 10.21
CA SER A 79 7.79 -21.18 10.90
C SER A 79 9.17 -21.14 10.22
N ARG A 80 9.60 -22.25 9.60
CA ARG A 80 10.86 -22.35 8.86
C ARG A 80 10.88 -21.55 7.55
N CYS A 81 9.72 -21.28 6.99
CA CYS A 81 9.55 -20.56 5.73
C CYS A 81 9.19 -19.08 5.92
N GLN A 82 8.93 -18.66 7.15
CA GLN A 82 8.71 -17.25 7.47
C GLN A 82 9.94 -16.42 7.08
N GLY A 83 9.71 -15.32 6.37
CA GLY A 83 10.78 -14.42 5.90
C GLY A 83 11.42 -14.79 4.56
N ARG A 84 11.15 -15.99 4.00
CA ARG A 84 11.69 -16.40 2.69
C ARG A 84 11.16 -15.56 1.52
N TYR A 85 10.00 -14.93 1.68
CA TYR A 85 9.30 -14.21 0.62
C TYR A 85 9.10 -12.72 0.98
N PRO A 86 10.17 -11.90 0.97
CA PRO A 86 10.10 -10.49 1.40
C PRO A 86 9.17 -9.63 0.52
N SER A 87 9.07 -9.93 -0.78
CA SER A 87 8.13 -9.22 -1.66
C SER A 87 6.67 -9.54 -1.34
N LEU A 88 6.37 -10.77 -0.88
CA LEU A 88 5.03 -11.12 -0.42
C LEU A 88 4.70 -10.38 0.86
N LYS A 89 5.64 -10.30 1.81
CA LYS A 89 5.53 -9.41 2.99
C LYS A 89 5.20 -7.97 2.58
N GLN A 90 5.88 -7.45 1.57
CA GLN A 90 5.62 -6.10 1.08
C GLN A 90 4.19 -5.92 0.52
N TYR A 91 3.66 -6.92 -0.20
CA TYR A 91 2.27 -6.95 -0.63
C TYR A 91 1.29 -6.93 0.55
N PHE A 92 1.53 -7.76 1.58
CA PHE A 92 0.74 -7.74 2.82
C PHE A 92 0.76 -6.37 3.53
N CYS A 93 1.87 -5.64 3.39
CA CYS A 93 2.04 -4.31 3.97
C CYS A 93 1.48 -3.16 3.12
N PHE A 94 0.82 -3.40 1.98
CA PHE A 94 0.25 -2.31 1.16
C PHE A 94 -0.80 -1.47 1.89
N GLY A 95 -1.55 -2.06 2.83
CA GLY A 95 -2.45 -1.30 3.70
C GLY A 95 -1.74 -0.24 4.55
N CYS A 96 -0.46 -0.45 4.87
CA CYS A 96 0.36 0.50 5.62
C CYS A 96 1.03 1.57 4.73
N SER A 97 1.00 1.42 3.40
CA SER A 97 1.67 2.36 2.50
C SER A 97 1.01 3.74 2.56
N PRO A 98 1.74 4.84 2.75
CA PRO A 98 1.16 6.18 2.70
C PRO A 98 0.70 6.59 1.29
N ASP A 99 1.18 5.89 0.25
CA ASP A 99 0.83 6.18 -1.14
C ASP A 99 -0.42 5.44 -1.62
N GLN A 100 -0.92 4.46 -0.85
CA GLN A 100 -2.08 3.67 -1.29
C GLN A 100 -3.30 4.52 -1.68
N PRO A 101 -3.62 5.68 -1.04
CA PRO A 101 -4.81 6.45 -1.43
C PRO A 101 -4.79 6.93 -2.87
N LYS A 102 -3.58 7.12 -3.44
CA LYS A 102 -3.38 7.57 -4.83
C LYS A 102 -3.74 6.49 -5.85
N TYR A 103 -3.73 5.23 -5.42
CA TYR A 103 -3.95 4.05 -6.28
C TYR A 103 -5.22 3.29 -5.90
N THR A 104 -6.01 3.85 -4.98
CA THR A 104 -7.34 3.35 -4.65
C THR A 104 -8.41 4.16 -5.34
N SER A 105 -9.42 3.50 -5.88
CA SER A 105 -10.56 4.14 -6.52
C SER A 105 -11.82 3.29 -6.37
N THR A 106 -12.96 3.84 -6.78
CA THR A 106 -14.19 3.07 -6.97
C THR A 106 -14.37 2.83 -8.47
N ASN A 107 -14.57 1.59 -8.89
CA ASN A 107 -14.83 1.28 -10.30
C ASN A 107 -16.27 1.61 -10.71
N ALA A 108 -16.60 1.41 -11.99
CA ALA A 108 -17.92 1.71 -12.55
C ALA A 108 -19.07 0.93 -11.86
N GLN A 109 -18.75 -0.19 -11.20
CA GLN A 109 -19.71 -1.03 -10.48
C GLN A 109 -19.80 -0.67 -8.98
N GLY A 110 -19.19 0.42 -8.54
CA GLY A 110 -19.23 0.84 -7.14
C GLY A 110 -18.30 0.05 -6.22
N LYS A 111 -17.44 -0.84 -6.75
CA LYS A 111 -16.51 -1.62 -5.94
C LYS A 111 -15.22 -0.84 -5.69
N LYS A 112 -14.69 -0.94 -4.48
CA LYS A 112 -13.38 -0.39 -4.13
C LYS A 112 -12.29 -1.21 -4.83
N VAL A 113 -11.32 -0.53 -5.42
CA VAL A 113 -10.22 -1.10 -6.19
C VAL A 113 -8.92 -0.58 -5.64
N LEU A 114 -7.92 -1.44 -5.49
CA LEU A 114 -6.52 -1.07 -5.35
C LEU A 114 -5.77 -1.50 -6.62
N LYS A 115 -5.14 -0.54 -7.29
CA LYS A 115 -4.27 -0.81 -8.45
C LYS A 115 -2.87 -1.17 -8.00
N VAL A 116 -2.40 -2.35 -8.39
CA VAL A 116 -1.05 -2.87 -8.08
C VAL A 116 -0.27 -3.04 -9.37
N CYS A 117 1.01 -2.69 -9.36
CA CYS A 117 1.79 -2.75 -10.60
C CYS A 117 2.00 -4.17 -11.08
N SER A 118 1.58 -4.48 -12.32
CA SER A 118 1.66 -5.83 -12.89
C SER A 118 3.08 -6.36 -12.85
N ASN A 119 4.06 -5.55 -13.29
CA ASN A 119 5.48 -5.91 -13.29
C ASN A 119 6.04 -6.17 -11.90
N PHE A 120 5.63 -5.40 -10.90
CA PHE A 120 6.03 -5.65 -9.51
C PHE A 120 5.45 -6.99 -9.05
N PHE A 121 4.15 -7.19 -9.26
CA PHE A 121 3.49 -8.39 -8.77
C PHE A 121 4.00 -9.64 -9.49
N SER A 122 4.04 -9.65 -10.82
CA SER A 122 4.51 -10.77 -11.64
C SER A 122 5.95 -11.16 -11.32
N SER A 123 6.88 -10.20 -11.27
CA SER A 123 8.31 -10.50 -11.09
C SER A 123 8.73 -10.68 -9.62
N LYS A 124 8.15 -9.91 -8.70
CA LYS A 124 8.61 -9.87 -7.30
C LYS A 124 7.72 -10.62 -6.36
N VAL A 125 6.40 -10.59 -6.51
CA VAL A 125 5.47 -11.31 -5.63
C VAL A 125 5.25 -12.70 -6.18
N TRP A 126 4.50 -12.82 -7.28
CA TRP A 126 4.12 -14.06 -7.94
C TRP A 126 5.30 -14.87 -8.45
N GLY A 127 6.28 -14.24 -9.11
CA GLY A 127 7.43 -14.92 -9.71
C GLY A 127 7.14 -15.66 -11.02
N ALA A 128 6.06 -15.29 -11.72
CA ALA A 128 5.62 -15.86 -13.00
C ALA A 128 4.72 -14.82 -13.73
N PRO A 129 4.37 -15.03 -15.01
CA PRO A 129 3.30 -14.28 -15.66
C PRO A 129 1.99 -14.35 -14.87
N LEU A 130 1.21 -13.26 -14.88
CA LEU A 130 0.02 -13.13 -14.01
C LEU A 130 -1.08 -14.16 -14.33
N ASN A 131 -1.14 -14.63 -15.57
CA ASN A 131 -2.07 -15.63 -16.07
C ASN A 131 -1.54 -17.07 -15.98
N GLU A 132 -0.39 -17.28 -15.34
CA GLU A 132 0.23 -18.59 -15.17
C GLU A 132 0.36 -18.95 -13.70
N LYS A 133 0.52 -20.25 -13.42
CA LYS A 133 0.79 -20.77 -12.08
C LYS A 133 2.21 -20.38 -11.61
N THR A 134 2.37 -20.15 -10.31
CA THR A 134 3.71 -19.98 -9.72
C THR A 134 4.20 -21.25 -9.04
N VAL A 135 5.48 -21.55 -9.21
CA VAL A 135 6.19 -22.57 -8.40
C VAL A 135 6.97 -21.96 -7.24
N LYS A 136 6.96 -20.62 -7.12
CA LYS A 136 7.82 -19.89 -6.18
C LYS A 136 7.59 -20.28 -4.72
N TYR A 137 6.34 -20.56 -4.36
CA TYR A 137 5.94 -20.86 -2.99
C TYR A 137 5.93 -22.36 -2.68
N ASP A 138 6.00 -23.22 -3.70
CA ASP A 138 5.90 -24.68 -3.58
C ASP A 138 6.93 -25.28 -2.61
N PRO A 139 8.21 -24.84 -2.56
CA PRO A 139 9.18 -25.38 -1.61
C PRO A 139 8.79 -25.22 -0.13
N CYS A 140 7.88 -24.29 0.16
CA CYS A 140 7.39 -24.03 1.51
C CYS A 140 5.96 -24.52 1.75
N GLY A 141 5.22 -24.79 0.67
CA GLY A 141 3.77 -24.90 0.70
C GLY A 141 3.09 -23.62 1.20
N LEU A 142 1.76 -23.61 1.10
CA LEU A 142 0.88 -22.60 1.66
C LEU A 142 -0.08 -23.27 2.65
N GLN A 143 -0.13 -22.75 3.87
CA GLN A 143 -1.13 -23.11 4.86
C GLN A 143 -2.41 -22.34 4.56
N ILE A 144 -3.44 -23.07 4.15
CA ILE A 144 -4.75 -22.50 3.83
C ILE A 144 -5.86 -23.32 4.50
N THR A 145 -7.03 -22.70 4.68
CA THR A 145 -8.21 -23.39 5.20
C THR A 145 -9.07 -23.88 4.03
N LEU A 146 -9.18 -25.20 3.86
CA LEU A 146 -10.06 -25.85 2.89
C LEU A 146 -11.12 -26.65 3.66
N ASN A 147 -12.40 -26.41 3.37
CA ASN A 147 -13.52 -27.11 4.03
C ASN A 147 -13.48 -27.04 5.57
N GLY A 148 -13.02 -25.91 6.12
CA GLY A 148 -12.88 -25.71 7.58
C GLY A 148 -11.67 -26.38 8.21
N GLN A 149 -10.79 -27.01 7.43
CA GLN A 149 -9.56 -27.66 7.91
C GLN A 149 -8.33 -26.96 7.36
N GLN A 150 -7.30 -26.78 8.21
CA GLN A 150 -6.00 -26.30 7.75
C GLN A 150 -5.29 -27.38 6.95
N GLN A 151 -4.86 -27.04 5.75
CA GLN A 151 -4.12 -27.91 4.83
C GLN A 151 -2.89 -27.19 4.30
N ILE A 152 -1.84 -27.96 4.01
CA ILE A 152 -0.67 -27.46 3.30
C ILE A 152 -0.81 -27.84 1.84
N VAL A 153 -0.88 -26.85 0.96
CA VAL A 153 -1.00 -27.04 -0.50
C VAL A 153 0.20 -26.42 -1.21
N THR A 154 0.49 -26.87 -2.43
CA THR A 154 1.41 -26.17 -3.32
C THR A 154 0.69 -25.05 -4.06
N ALA A 155 1.35 -23.91 -4.24
CA ALA A 155 0.73 -22.76 -4.90
C ALA A 155 0.45 -23.07 -6.37
N SER A 156 1.36 -23.80 -7.03
CA SER A 156 1.23 -24.15 -8.45
C SER A 156 0.04 -25.05 -8.77
N THR A 157 -0.47 -25.80 -7.79
CA THR A 157 -1.63 -26.68 -7.94
C THR A 157 -2.92 -26.00 -7.52
N GLN A 158 -2.85 -25.13 -6.51
CA GLN A 158 -4.04 -24.48 -5.94
C GLN A 158 -4.47 -23.24 -6.73
N TYR A 159 -3.52 -22.51 -7.31
CA TYR A 159 -3.77 -21.20 -7.91
C TYR A 159 -3.28 -21.18 -9.36
N PRO A 160 -4.20 -21.22 -10.36
CA PRO A 160 -3.82 -21.23 -11.76
C PRO A 160 -3.31 -19.87 -12.24
N SER A 161 -3.63 -18.78 -11.52
CA SER A 161 -3.17 -17.42 -11.84
C SER A 161 -2.83 -16.62 -10.58
N ALA A 162 -2.13 -15.50 -10.77
CA ALA A 162 -1.90 -14.50 -9.73
C ALA A 162 -3.21 -13.93 -9.19
N GLN A 163 -4.23 -13.77 -10.04
CA GLN A 163 -5.53 -13.24 -9.64
C GLN A 163 -6.24 -14.19 -8.68
N ASP A 164 -6.19 -15.50 -8.92
CA ASP A 164 -6.80 -16.49 -8.04
C ASP A 164 -6.12 -16.51 -6.66
N PHE A 165 -4.79 -16.35 -6.66
CA PHE A 165 -4.03 -16.24 -5.43
C PHE A 165 -4.45 -15.00 -4.63
N VAL A 166 -4.49 -13.81 -5.23
CA VAL A 166 -4.88 -12.60 -4.49
C VAL A 166 -6.33 -12.64 -4.05
N ASN A 167 -7.26 -13.11 -4.88
CA ASN A 167 -8.68 -13.21 -4.52
C ASN A 167 -8.91 -14.16 -3.33
N SER A 168 -8.12 -15.22 -3.22
CA SER A 168 -8.24 -16.20 -2.14
C SER A 168 -7.48 -15.81 -0.87
N ASN A 169 -6.44 -14.97 -1.00
CA ASN A 169 -5.47 -14.70 0.07
C ASN A 169 -5.29 -13.20 0.31
N GLN A 170 -6.40 -12.47 0.39
CA GLN A 170 -6.36 -11.03 0.61
C GLN A 170 -5.88 -10.70 2.02
N PRO A 171 -4.97 -9.72 2.18
CA PRO A 171 -4.67 -9.15 3.49
C PRO A 171 -5.92 -8.56 4.15
N ILE A 172 -5.96 -8.51 5.48
CA ILE A 172 -7.15 -8.11 6.28
C ILE A 172 -7.77 -6.77 5.81
N PHE A 173 -6.95 -5.80 5.41
CA PHE A 173 -7.44 -4.48 4.98
C PHE A 173 -7.71 -4.37 3.48
N LEU A 174 -7.48 -5.46 2.76
CA LEU A 174 -7.73 -5.57 1.32
C LEU A 174 -8.94 -6.45 1.01
N SER A 175 -9.59 -7.05 2.01
CA SER A 175 -10.77 -7.92 1.83
C SER A 175 -11.92 -7.22 1.08
N ASP A 176 -12.05 -5.91 1.30
CA ASP A 176 -13.12 -5.10 0.70
C ASP A 176 -12.72 -4.48 -0.65
N PHE A 177 -11.49 -4.76 -1.11
CA PHE A 177 -10.91 -4.18 -2.31
C PHE A 177 -10.69 -5.25 -3.36
N LEU A 178 -11.07 -4.93 -4.59
CA LEU A 178 -10.59 -5.66 -5.76
C LEU A 178 -9.15 -5.27 -6.05
N ILE A 179 -8.29 -6.26 -6.24
CA ILE A 179 -6.93 -6.02 -6.71
C ILE A 179 -6.95 -6.06 -8.24
N GLU A 180 -6.61 -4.93 -8.85
CA GLU A 180 -6.44 -4.82 -10.30
C GLU A 180 -4.96 -4.61 -10.62
N PHE A 181 -4.47 -5.30 -11.65
CA PHE A 181 -3.12 -5.12 -12.16
C PHE A 181 -3.11 -4.04 -13.26
N ASP A 182 -2.27 -3.02 -13.08
CA ASP A 182 -2.13 -1.88 -14.00
C ASP A 182 -0.63 -1.59 -14.19
N ASP A 183 -0.21 -1.04 -15.33
CA ASP A 183 1.19 -0.76 -15.65
C ASP A 183 1.55 0.73 -15.57
N LYS A 184 0.55 1.61 -15.51
CA LYS A 184 0.75 3.06 -15.64
C LYS A 184 0.49 3.80 -14.34
N ASN A 185 -0.60 3.47 -13.65
CA ASN A 185 -1.01 4.19 -12.44
C ASN A 185 -1.33 3.21 -11.32
N CYS A 186 -0.29 2.73 -10.67
CA CYS A 186 -0.36 1.59 -9.78
C CYS A 186 0.61 1.70 -8.59
N LEU A 187 0.26 1.02 -7.50
CA LEU A 187 1.09 0.96 -6.31
C LEU A 187 2.27 0.02 -6.52
N ILE A 188 3.48 0.57 -6.37
CA ILE A 188 4.74 -0.19 -6.26
C ILE A 188 5.10 -0.29 -4.79
N GLY A 189 5.65 -1.43 -4.38
CA GLY A 189 6.24 -1.53 -3.06
C GLY A 189 7.48 -0.63 -2.88
N SER A 190 7.64 -0.04 -1.69
CA SER A 190 8.70 0.93 -1.33
C SER A 190 10.15 0.56 -1.67
N ILE A 191 10.46 -0.72 -1.87
CA ILE A 191 11.81 -1.21 -2.18
C ILE A 191 12.24 -0.84 -3.61
N LEU A 192 11.30 -0.50 -4.51
CA LEU A 192 11.57 -0.25 -5.93
C LEU A 192 11.35 1.19 -6.37
N LYS A 193 11.22 2.16 -5.47
CA LYS A 193 11.29 3.60 -5.84
C LYS A 193 12.74 4.01 -6.16
N ILE A 194 13.42 3.25 -7.01
CA ILE A 194 14.62 3.71 -7.68
C ILE A 194 14.10 4.48 -8.89
N ASN A 195 14.23 5.81 -8.86
CA ASN A 195 13.92 6.69 -9.97
C ASN A 195 14.78 6.31 -11.19
N TRP A 196 14.27 5.41 -12.04
CA TRP A 196 14.90 5.07 -13.33
C TRP A 196 15.15 6.30 -14.21
N PHE A 197 14.40 7.39 -14.00
CA PHE A 197 14.55 8.63 -14.75
C PHE A 197 15.85 9.39 -14.47
N ASN A 198 16.46 9.23 -13.28
CA ASN A 198 17.67 10.00 -12.94
C ASN A 198 18.99 9.27 -13.27
N THR A 199 18.95 7.96 -13.53
CA THR A 199 20.17 7.17 -13.74
C THR A 199 20.62 7.13 -15.21
N PHE A 200 19.70 7.25 -16.17
CA PHE A 200 20.06 7.27 -17.60
C PHE A 200 20.31 8.68 -18.17
N GLY A 201 19.75 9.72 -17.57
CA GLY A 201 20.00 11.11 -17.99
C GLY A 201 21.40 11.62 -17.65
N GLY A 202 21.98 11.16 -16.54
CA GLY A 202 23.32 11.59 -16.10
C GLY A 202 24.48 11.01 -16.92
N LEU A 203 24.34 9.79 -17.44
CA LEU A 203 25.39 9.14 -18.24
C LEU A 203 25.47 9.66 -19.68
N ALA A 204 24.35 10.10 -20.26
CA ALA A 204 24.33 10.66 -21.61
C ALA A 204 25.02 12.04 -21.69
N ILE A 205 24.96 12.84 -20.61
CA ILE A 205 25.59 14.17 -20.59
C ILE A 205 27.12 14.07 -20.49
N TYR A 206 27.66 13.10 -19.76
CA TYR A 206 29.10 12.88 -19.66
C TYR A 206 29.74 12.42 -20.99
N PHE A 207 29.03 11.63 -21.79
CA PHE A 207 29.50 11.20 -23.11
C PHE A 207 29.50 12.33 -24.15
N LEU A 208 28.58 13.29 -24.06
CA LEU A 208 28.57 14.44 -24.98
C LEU A 208 29.66 15.47 -24.66
N ILE A 209 30.00 15.65 -23.38
CA ILE A 209 31.07 16.59 -22.98
C ILE A 209 32.45 16.07 -23.40
N SER A 210 32.67 14.75 -23.43
CA SER A 210 33.97 14.17 -23.82
C SER A 210 34.23 14.17 -25.33
N ILE A 211 33.21 14.35 -26.17
CA ILE A 211 33.35 14.48 -27.63
C ILE A 211 33.62 15.94 -28.04
N LEU A 212 33.29 16.92 -27.20
CA LEU A 212 33.53 18.35 -27.47
C LEU A 212 34.93 18.85 -27.08
N PHE A 213 35.76 17.99 -26.48
CA PHE A 213 37.13 18.31 -26.04
C PHE A 213 38.22 17.43 -26.70
N ILE A 214 37.91 16.82 -27.85
CA ILE A 214 38.87 16.18 -28.76
C ILE A 214 38.78 16.91 -30.11
#